data_AF-A0A9W5XZC5-F1
#
_entry.id   AF-A0A9W5XZC5-F1
#
_cell.length_a   1.000
_cell.length_b   1.000
_cell.length_c   1.000
_cell.angle_alpha   90.00
_cell.angle_beta   90.00
_cell.angle_gamma   90.00
#
_symmetry.space_group_name_H-M   'P 1'
#
loop_
_entity.id
_entity.type
_entity.pdbx_description
1 polymer ?
#
loop_
_entity_poly.entity_id
_entity_poly.type
_entity_poly.pdbx_seq_one_letter_code
_entity_poly.pdbx_strand_id
1 'polypeptide(L)'
;MASNYIKFYTFFDILSKHSDNKNMLSMKKILQVMEERTGDKIDRRTIYEYIKNLKELGFDISDYSENKRGYFLKPVAVSSNNTANKFTNYKSQTKTDITIEFDNDLKHELMSEFKENINLMREMDTTFLAVVHMVYDKSVIGWILSFGSKAKVVEPPELKYEIKEEINKLNEIYC
;
A
#
# COMPACT_ATOMS: atom_id res chain seq x y z
N MET A 1 -11.46 -16.29 4.35
CA MET A 1 -10.98 -15.06 4.99
C MET A 1 -9.73 -14.61 4.27
N ALA A 2 -9.74 -13.39 3.75
CA ALA A 2 -8.54 -12.73 3.25
C ALA A 2 -7.55 -12.51 4.42
N SER A 3 -6.26 -12.61 4.11
CA SER A 3 -5.17 -12.31 5.01
C SER A 3 -5.17 -10.85 5.44
N ASN A 4 -4.40 -10.55 6.50
CA ASN A 4 -4.27 -9.19 7.01
C ASN A 4 -3.58 -8.24 6.03
N TYR A 5 -2.62 -8.70 5.22
CA TYR A 5 -1.92 -7.84 4.25
C TYR A 5 -2.83 -7.47 3.07
N ILE A 6 -3.70 -8.38 2.61
CA ILE A 6 -4.69 -8.04 1.59
C ILE A 6 -5.69 -7.03 2.11
N LYS A 7 -6.21 -7.24 3.33
CA LYS A 7 -7.11 -6.27 3.95
C LYS A 7 -6.44 -4.89 4.09
N PHE A 8 -5.19 -4.84 4.53
CA PHE A 8 -4.43 -3.59 4.64
C PHE A 8 -4.28 -2.90 3.28
N TYR A 9 -3.88 -3.64 2.23
CA TYR A 9 -3.77 -3.09 0.89
C TYR A 9 -5.11 -2.62 0.34
N THR A 10 -6.15 -3.43 0.45
CA THR A 10 -7.49 -3.10 -0.08
C THR A 10 -7.98 -1.81 0.57
N PHE A 11 -7.72 -1.60 1.85
CA PHE A 11 -8.01 -0.32 2.50
C PHE A 11 -7.21 0.84 1.90
N PHE A 12 -5.91 0.66 1.72
CA PHE A 12 -5.06 1.67 1.09
C PHE A 12 -5.52 2.02 -0.34
N ASP A 13 -5.81 1.02 -1.17
CA ASP A 13 -6.29 1.17 -2.54
C ASP A 13 -7.64 1.90 -2.61
N ILE A 14 -8.55 1.62 -1.66
CA ILE A 14 -9.81 2.36 -1.50
C ILE A 14 -9.55 3.85 -1.26
N LEU A 15 -8.66 4.19 -0.34
CA LEU A 15 -8.32 5.59 -0.07
C LEU A 15 -7.64 6.24 -1.29
N SER A 16 -6.72 5.54 -1.93
CA SER A 16 -5.93 6.07 -3.06
C SER A 16 -6.78 6.34 -4.31
N LYS A 17 -7.68 5.42 -4.68
CA LYS A 17 -8.45 5.51 -5.94
C LYS A 17 -9.82 6.15 -5.81
N HIS A 18 -10.41 6.14 -4.62
CA HIS A 18 -11.81 6.49 -4.44
C HIS A 18 -12.05 7.59 -3.40
N SER A 19 -11.01 8.30 -2.96
CA SER A 19 -11.16 9.42 -2.03
C SER A 19 -10.29 10.62 -2.39
N ASP A 20 -10.83 11.82 -2.16
CA ASP A 20 -10.10 13.08 -2.23
C ASP A 20 -10.73 14.10 -1.25
N ASN A 21 -10.24 15.35 -1.25
CA ASN A 21 -10.75 16.39 -0.36
C ASN A 21 -12.20 16.86 -0.67
N LYS A 22 -12.75 16.51 -1.83
CA LYS A 22 -14.15 16.76 -2.25
C LYS A 22 -15.02 15.52 -2.05
N ASN A 23 -14.44 14.33 -2.18
CA ASN A 23 -15.08 13.02 -2.13
C ASN A 23 -14.54 12.20 -0.96
N MET A 24 -14.84 12.65 0.28
CA MET A 24 -14.40 11.95 1.49
C MET A 24 -15.22 10.68 1.72
N LEU A 25 -14.57 9.59 2.12
CA LEU A 25 -15.25 8.34 2.43
C LEU A 25 -15.75 8.34 3.87
N SER A 26 -16.98 7.88 4.09
CA SER A 26 -17.47 7.60 5.44
C SER A 26 -16.97 6.24 5.93
N MET A 27 -16.87 6.04 7.25
CA MET A 27 -16.54 4.72 7.83
C MET A 27 -17.50 3.63 7.33
N LYS A 28 -18.78 3.94 7.19
CA LYS A 28 -19.77 2.98 6.64
C LYS A 28 -19.42 2.57 5.21
N LYS A 29 -19.03 3.53 4.35
CA LYS A 29 -18.68 3.24 2.97
C LYS A 29 -17.36 2.46 2.87
N ILE A 30 -16.37 2.78 3.70
CA ILE A 30 -15.12 2.01 3.79
C ILE A 30 -15.42 0.55 4.13
N LEU A 31 -16.16 0.30 5.21
CA LEU A 31 -16.50 -1.06 5.62
C LEU A 31 -17.28 -1.82 4.55
N GLN A 32 -18.22 -1.16 3.88
CA GLN A 32 -18.98 -1.77 2.79
C GLN A 32 -18.07 -2.18 1.64
N VAL A 33 -17.22 -1.28 1.14
CA VAL A 33 -16.34 -1.59 -0.01
C VAL A 33 -15.28 -2.62 0.38
N MET A 34 -14.80 -2.60 1.63
CA MET A 34 -13.89 -3.62 2.15
C MET A 34 -14.55 -5.00 2.19
N GLU A 35 -15.79 -5.11 2.68
CA GLU A 35 -16.55 -6.37 2.70
C GLU A 35 -16.83 -6.88 1.28
N GLU A 36 -17.21 -5.98 0.36
CA GLU A 36 -17.45 -6.29 -1.05
C GLU A 36 -16.19 -6.82 -1.75
N ARG A 37 -15.02 -6.24 -1.46
CA ARG A 37 -13.76 -6.61 -2.13
C ARG A 37 -13.09 -7.82 -1.51
N THR A 38 -13.03 -7.90 -0.19
CA THR A 38 -12.30 -8.96 0.53
C THR A 38 -13.15 -10.18 0.88
N GLY A 39 -14.48 -10.07 0.74
CA GLY A 39 -15.44 -11.09 1.18
C GLY A 39 -15.57 -11.24 2.70
N ASP A 40 -14.89 -10.41 3.49
CA ASP A 40 -14.86 -10.48 4.95
C ASP A 40 -15.43 -9.21 5.58
N LYS A 41 -16.21 -9.38 6.65
CA LYS A 41 -16.56 -8.27 7.54
C LYS A 41 -15.35 -7.82 8.34
N ILE A 42 -15.04 -6.53 8.27
CA ILE A 42 -13.91 -5.92 8.96
C ILE A 42 -14.42 -5.03 10.09
N ASP A 43 -13.78 -5.10 11.24
CA ASP A 43 -14.11 -4.25 12.38
C ASP A 43 -13.53 -2.84 12.22
N ARG A 44 -14.22 -1.84 12.79
CA ARG A 44 -13.75 -0.44 12.76
C ARG A 44 -12.39 -0.27 13.42
N ARG A 45 -12.07 -1.06 14.46
CA ARG A 45 -10.77 -1.04 15.14
C ARG A 45 -9.63 -1.38 14.19
N THR A 46 -9.83 -2.37 13.33
CA THR A 46 -8.86 -2.75 12.29
C THR A 46 -8.62 -1.60 11.31
N ILE A 47 -9.68 -0.88 10.91
CA ILE A 47 -9.53 0.32 10.05
C ILE A 47 -8.72 1.42 10.76
N TYR A 48 -8.93 1.64 12.05
CA TYR A 48 -8.13 2.59 12.82
C TYR A 48 -6.66 2.17 12.94
N GLU A 49 -6.38 0.89 13.13
CA GLU A 49 -5.02 0.35 13.09
C GLU A 49 -4.38 0.56 11.71
N TYR A 50 -5.11 0.33 10.63
CA TYR A 50 -4.60 0.58 9.28
C TYR A 50 -4.28 2.04 9.03
N ILE A 51 -5.16 2.96 9.47
CA ILE A 51 -4.91 4.41 9.38
C ILE A 51 -3.64 4.78 10.16
N LYS A 52 -3.49 4.24 11.38
CA LYS A 52 -2.30 4.48 12.20
C LYS A 52 -1.04 3.99 11.48
N ASN A 53 -1.04 2.74 11.02
CA ASN A 53 0.11 2.16 10.34
C ASN A 53 0.46 2.94 9.06
N LEU A 54 -0.54 3.36 8.27
CA LEU A 54 -0.29 4.22 7.11
C LEU A 54 0.29 5.59 7.51
N LYS A 55 -0.21 6.22 8.58
CA LYS A 55 0.40 7.47 9.08
C LYS A 55 1.86 7.27 9.52
N GLU A 56 2.17 6.16 10.20
CA GLU A 56 3.54 5.79 10.60
C GLU A 56 4.45 5.53 9.39
N LEU A 57 3.91 4.95 8.32
CA LEU A 57 4.60 4.77 7.03
C LEU A 57 4.75 6.09 6.23
N GLY A 58 4.35 7.22 6.79
CA GLY A 58 4.55 8.55 6.21
C GLY A 58 3.44 9.02 5.27
N PHE A 59 2.26 8.38 5.30
CA PHE A 59 1.11 8.83 4.54
C PHE A 59 0.31 9.89 5.29
N ASP A 60 -0.04 10.97 4.61
CA ASP A 60 -0.92 11.99 5.16
C ASP A 60 -2.39 11.60 4.92
N ILE A 61 -2.99 10.92 5.89
CA ILE A 61 -4.42 10.56 5.86
C ILE A 61 -5.19 11.58 6.69
N SER A 62 -6.15 12.26 6.07
CA SER A 62 -7.14 13.00 6.84
C SER A 62 -8.16 12.03 7.40
N ASP A 63 -8.39 12.10 8.70
CA ASP A 63 -9.39 11.28 9.38
C ASP A 63 -10.48 12.13 10.05
N TYR A 64 -11.48 11.44 10.58
CA TYR A 64 -12.62 12.08 11.25
C TYR A 64 -12.22 12.86 12.50
N SER A 65 -11.11 12.53 13.17
CA SER A 65 -10.64 13.29 14.33
C SER A 65 -10.24 14.70 13.93
N GLU A 66 -9.64 14.85 12.74
CA GLU A 66 -9.17 16.11 12.16
C GLU A 66 -10.29 16.93 11.52
N ASN A 67 -11.10 16.31 10.64
CA ASN A 67 -11.99 17.05 9.74
C ASN A 67 -13.50 16.92 10.05
N LYS A 68 -13.88 15.99 10.93
CA LYS A 68 -15.28 15.68 11.32
C LYS A 68 -16.23 15.31 10.15
N ARG A 69 -15.69 14.91 9.00
CA ARG A 69 -16.44 14.64 7.76
C ARG A 69 -16.19 13.24 7.21
N GLY A 70 -14.95 12.78 7.16
CA GLY A 70 -14.63 11.48 6.57
C GLY A 70 -13.14 11.23 6.47
N TYR A 71 -12.80 10.21 5.67
CA TYR A 71 -11.45 9.71 5.50
C TYR A 71 -11.02 9.89 4.05
N PHE A 72 -9.84 10.43 3.84
CA PHE A 72 -9.21 10.49 2.53
C PHE A 72 -7.70 10.59 2.64
N LEU A 73 -7.01 10.13 1.60
CA LEU A 73 -5.57 10.35 1.47
C LEU A 73 -5.33 11.79 1.00
N LYS A 74 -4.61 12.60 1.78
CA LYS A 74 -4.28 13.97 1.38
C LYS A 74 -3.26 13.91 0.22
N PRO A 75 -3.40 14.78 -0.79
CA PRO A 75 -2.37 14.94 -1.81
C PRO A 75 -1.05 15.27 -1.13
N VAL A 76 0.04 14.63 -1.55
CA VAL A 76 1.38 14.89 -1.03
C VAL A 76 1.69 16.39 -1.19
N ALA A 77 1.65 17.13 -0.09
CA ALA A 77 2.05 18.52 -0.06
C ALA A 77 3.59 18.57 -0.08
N VAL A 78 4.15 19.03 -1.19
CA VAL A 78 5.58 19.35 -1.27
C VAL A 78 5.83 20.59 -0.41
N SER A 79 6.12 20.39 0.88
CA SER A 79 6.59 21.45 1.76
C SER A 79 8.07 21.68 1.50
N SER A 80 8.37 22.79 0.84
CA SER A 80 9.70 23.25 0.46
C SER A 80 10.56 23.64 1.66
N ASN A 81 11.20 22.69 2.35
CA ASN A 81 12.20 23.01 3.37
C ASN A 81 13.40 22.03 3.28
N ASN A 82 14.54 22.57 2.80
CA ASN A 82 15.89 21.99 2.65
C ASN A 82 16.31 21.01 3.78
N THR A 83 16.95 19.86 3.53
CA THR A 83 18.26 19.70 2.88
C THR A 83 18.47 18.25 2.47
N ALA A 84 18.44 17.96 1.15
CA ALA A 84 19.08 16.84 0.45
C ALA A 84 18.32 16.60 -0.85
N ASN A 85 18.72 17.35 -1.86
CA ASN A 85 18.30 17.22 -3.24
C ASN A 85 18.70 15.82 -3.76
N LYS A 86 17.74 14.88 -3.88
CA LYS A 86 17.83 13.68 -4.75
C LYS A 86 16.52 12.90 -5.01
N PHE A 87 15.38 13.25 -4.39
CA PHE A 87 14.12 12.52 -4.53
C PHE A 87 12.99 13.28 -5.27
N THR A 88 13.31 14.32 -6.05
CA THR A 88 12.30 15.18 -6.71
C THR A 88 11.86 14.72 -8.11
N ASN A 89 12.10 13.46 -8.48
CA ASN A 89 11.49 12.87 -9.68
C ASN A 89 10.20 12.06 -9.40
N TYR A 90 9.60 12.21 -8.22
CA TYR A 90 8.28 11.64 -7.92
C TYR A 90 7.16 12.53 -8.44
N LYS A 91 7.00 12.52 -9.77
CA LYS A 91 5.80 13.07 -10.43
C LYS A 91 5.39 12.25 -11.64
N SER A 92 5.49 10.92 -11.55
CA SER A 92 4.83 10.06 -12.52
C SER A 92 3.58 9.45 -11.88
N GLN A 93 2.41 10.01 -12.21
CA GLN A 93 1.11 9.33 -12.01
C GLN A 93 0.97 8.10 -12.94
N THR A 94 2.03 7.75 -13.68
CA THR A 94 2.05 6.56 -14.51
C THR A 94 2.08 5.34 -13.61
N LYS A 95 1.13 4.42 -13.81
CA LYS A 95 1.28 3.07 -13.31
C LYS A 95 2.60 2.51 -13.88
N THR A 96 3.39 1.92 -13.00
CA THR A 96 4.66 1.28 -13.34
C THR A 96 4.54 -0.20 -13.04
N ASP A 97 5.16 -1.00 -13.88
CA ASP A 97 5.29 -2.44 -13.69
C ASP A 97 6.32 -2.71 -12.59
N ILE A 98 5.88 -3.36 -11.53
CA ILE A 98 6.74 -3.75 -10.41
C ILE A 98 6.78 -5.28 -10.39
N THR A 99 7.96 -5.84 -10.61
CA THR A 99 8.18 -7.28 -10.56
C THR A 99 8.51 -7.69 -9.14
N ILE A 100 7.66 -8.55 -8.56
CA ILE A 100 7.79 -9.00 -7.17
C ILE A 100 7.81 -10.53 -7.15
N GLU A 101 8.76 -11.06 -6.40
CA GLU A 101 8.84 -12.47 -5.99
C GLU A 101 8.02 -12.64 -4.72
N PHE A 102 7.01 -13.50 -4.76
CA PHE A 102 6.12 -13.81 -3.64
C PHE A 102 6.25 -15.29 -3.26
N ASP A 103 6.07 -15.59 -1.97
CA ASP A 103 5.89 -16.98 -1.51
C ASP A 103 4.61 -17.59 -2.12
N ASN A 104 4.65 -18.87 -2.48
CA ASN A 104 3.51 -19.57 -3.10
C ASN A 104 2.24 -19.59 -2.23
N ASP A 105 2.38 -19.46 -0.91
CA ASP A 105 1.26 -19.30 0.03
C ASP A 105 0.35 -18.11 -0.32
N LEU A 106 0.92 -17.05 -0.91
CA LEU A 106 0.21 -15.82 -1.26
C LEU A 106 -0.54 -15.93 -2.60
N LYS A 107 -0.25 -16.96 -3.39
CA LYS A 107 -0.63 -17.04 -4.80
C LYS A 107 -2.13 -17.00 -5.01
N HIS A 108 -2.87 -17.91 -4.37
CA HIS A 108 -4.32 -17.99 -4.54
C HIS A 108 -5.02 -16.69 -4.16
N GLU A 109 -4.52 -16.04 -3.12
CA GLU A 109 -5.08 -14.81 -2.58
C GLU A 109 -4.81 -13.61 -3.50
N LEU A 110 -3.54 -13.42 -3.88
CA LEU A 110 -3.13 -12.34 -4.77
C LEU A 110 -3.80 -12.48 -6.15
N MET A 111 -3.87 -13.69 -6.70
CA MET A 111 -4.54 -13.94 -7.98
C MET A 111 -6.06 -13.73 -7.91
N SER A 112 -6.68 -13.86 -6.74
CA SER A 112 -8.13 -13.63 -6.60
C SER A 112 -8.46 -12.15 -6.49
N GLU A 113 -7.68 -11.41 -5.71
CA GLU A 113 -8.00 -10.03 -5.28
C GLU A 113 -7.44 -8.97 -6.23
N PHE A 114 -6.34 -9.28 -6.93
CA PHE A 114 -5.62 -8.31 -7.76
C PHE A 114 -5.78 -8.58 -9.25
N LYS A 115 -6.75 -9.39 -9.68
CA LYS A 115 -6.92 -9.90 -11.06
C LYS A 115 -6.63 -8.91 -12.19
N GLU A 116 -7.02 -7.65 -12.03
CA GLU A 116 -6.85 -6.61 -13.07
C GLU A 116 -5.53 -5.83 -12.98
N ASN A 117 -4.80 -5.96 -11.87
CA ASN A 117 -3.56 -5.22 -11.59
C ASN A 117 -2.36 -6.15 -11.31
N ILE A 118 -2.52 -7.48 -11.34
CA ILE A 118 -1.42 -8.44 -11.17
C ILE A 118 -1.39 -9.43 -12.33
N ASN A 119 -0.21 -9.64 -12.90
CA ASN A 119 0.05 -10.63 -13.92
C ASN A 119 1.09 -11.63 -13.39
N LEU A 120 0.71 -12.90 -13.30
CA LEU A 120 1.67 -13.96 -13.00
C LEU A 120 2.62 -14.16 -14.19
N MET A 121 3.92 -14.06 -13.95
CA MET A 121 4.95 -14.25 -14.97
C MET A 121 5.52 -15.67 -14.97
N ARG A 122 5.83 -16.19 -13.79
CA ARG A 122 6.54 -17.46 -13.61
C ARG A 122 6.26 -18.06 -12.25
N GLU A 123 6.18 -19.39 -12.21
CA GLU A 123 6.14 -20.15 -10.97
C GLU A 123 7.45 -20.92 -10.79
N MET A 124 7.86 -21.05 -9.54
CA MET A 124 8.99 -21.82 -9.07
C MET A 124 8.52 -22.74 -7.94
N ASP A 125 9.41 -23.60 -7.44
CA ASP A 125 9.05 -24.63 -6.46
C ASP A 125 8.45 -24.03 -5.17
N THR A 126 8.97 -22.89 -4.70
CA THR A 126 8.54 -22.26 -3.43
C THR A 126 7.97 -20.86 -3.59
N THR A 127 8.18 -20.22 -4.74
CA THR A 127 7.82 -18.82 -4.99
C THR A 127 7.23 -18.64 -6.38
N PHE A 128 6.62 -17.49 -6.63
CA PHE A 128 6.21 -17.07 -7.97
C PHE A 128 6.57 -15.61 -8.22
N LEU A 129 6.84 -15.29 -9.48
CA LEU A 129 7.05 -13.93 -9.95
C LEU A 129 5.76 -13.37 -10.50
N ALA A 130 5.40 -12.18 -10.05
CA ALA A 130 4.27 -11.43 -10.56
C ALA A 130 4.64 -9.99 -10.87
N VAL A 131 4.03 -9.44 -11.91
CA VAL A 131 4.08 -8.02 -12.26
C VAL A 131 2.84 -7.35 -11.71
N VAL A 132 3.04 -6.33 -10.88
CA VAL A 132 1.97 -5.52 -10.30
C VAL A 132 1.96 -4.16 -10.97
N HIS A 133 0.79 -3.76 -11.47
CA HIS A 133 0.54 -2.50 -12.18
C HIS A 133 0.00 -1.44 -11.22
N MET A 134 0.88 -0.65 -10.61
CA MET A 134 0.47 0.36 -9.64
C MET A 134 1.26 1.67 -9.73
N VAL A 135 0.73 2.72 -9.10
CA VAL A 135 1.39 4.03 -9.06
C VAL A 135 2.66 3.90 -8.21
N TYR A 136 3.77 4.38 -8.77
CA TYR A 136 5.09 4.33 -8.14
C TYR A 136 5.29 5.54 -7.22
N ASP A 137 4.85 5.43 -5.97
CA ASP A 137 5.04 6.43 -4.92
C ASP A 137 5.39 5.76 -3.56
N LYS A 138 5.55 6.54 -2.49
CA LYS A 138 5.90 6.02 -1.14
C LYS A 138 4.97 4.90 -0.66
N SER A 139 3.77 4.80 -1.21
CA SER A 139 2.81 3.81 -0.77
C SER A 139 3.18 2.39 -1.07
N VAL A 140 3.87 2.19 -2.18
CA VAL A 140 4.24 0.87 -2.63
C VAL A 140 5.25 0.23 -1.69
N ILE A 141 6.13 1.04 -1.09
CA ILE A 141 7.10 0.61 -0.08
C ILE A 141 6.35 0.03 1.13
N GLY A 142 5.42 0.80 1.71
CA GLY A 142 4.64 0.37 2.86
C GLY A 142 3.79 -0.87 2.59
N TRP A 143 3.18 -0.94 1.40
CA TRP A 143 2.44 -2.12 0.97
C TRP A 143 3.34 -3.36 0.86
N ILE A 144 4.51 -3.24 0.23
CA ILE A 144 5.45 -4.36 0.09
C ILE A 144 5.95 -4.82 1.46
N LEU A 145 6.28 -3.88 2.35
CA LEU A 145 6.71 -4.18 3.71
C LEU A 145 5.62 -4.90 4.52
N SER A 146 4.33 -4.69 4.22
CA SER A 146 3.23 -5.36 4.90
C SER A 146 3.19 -6.89 4.68
N PHE A 147 3.84 -7.39 3.62
CA PHE A 147 4.01 -8.83 3.40
C PHE A 147 5.21 -9.41 4.18
N GLY A 148 6.02 -8.56 4.81
CA GLY A 148 7.24 -8.98 5.50
C GLY A 148 8.19 -9.74 4.57
N SER A 149 8.74 -10.86 5.05
CA SER A 149 9.69 -11.67 4.30
C SER A 149 9.10 -12.45 3.12
N LYS A 150 7.77 -12.43 2.95
CA LYS A 150 7.06 -13.20 1.91
C LYS A 150 6.98 -12.49 0.57
N ALA A 151 7.44 -11.24 0.49
CA ALA A 151 7.49 -10.47 -0.75
C ALA A 151 8.87 -9.83 -0.92
N LYS A 152 9.38 -9.87 -2.14
CA LYS A 152 10.70 -9.32 -2.47
C LYS A 152 10.65 -8.67 -3.84
N VAL A 153 10.99 -7.38 -3.87
CA VAL A 153 11.09 -6.65 -5.13
C VAL A 153 12.28 -7.15 -5.94
N VAL A 154 12.00 -7.52 -7.18
CA VAL A 154 12.97 -7.87 -8.20
C VAL A 154 13.24 -6.66 -9.09
N GLU A 155 12.19 -5.97 -9.54
CA GLU A 155 12.26 -4.75 -10.35
C GLU A 155 11.15 -3.77 -9.97
N PRO A 156 11.36 -2.44 -10.11
CA PRO A 156 12.60 -1.82 -10.55
C PRO A 156 13.67 -1.75 -9.43
N PRO A 157 14.98 -1.70 -9.77
CA PRO A 157 16.05 -1.70 -8.77
C PRO A 157 15.97 -0.49 -7.82
N GLU A 158 15.50 0.66 -8.31
CA GLU A 158 15.26 1.88 -7.53
C GLU A 158 14.37 1.58 -6.31
N LEU A 159 13.27 0.84 -6.51
CA LEU A 159 12.34 0.51 -5.44
C LEU A 159 12.97 -0.40 -4.39
N LYS A 160 13.82 -1.32 -4.83
CA LYS A 160 14.55 -2.20 -3.94
C LYS A 160 15.51 -1.40 -3.04
N TYR A 161 16.14 -0.34 -3.56
CA TYR A 161 16.96 0.56 -2.74
C TYR A 161 16.11 1.31 -1.73
N GLU A 162 14.95 1.83 -2.15
CA GLU A 162 14.07 2.58 -1.25
C GLU A 162 13.50 1.73 -0.12
N ILE A 163 13.11 0.49 -0.40
CA ILE A 163 12.69 -0.47 0.63
C ILE A 163 13.82 -0.73 1.62
N LYS A 164 15.07 -0.89 1.16
CA LYS A 164 16.23 -1.08 2.05
C LYS A 164 16.47 0.12 2.94
N GLU A 165 16.40 1.33 2.39
CA GLU A 165 16.52 2.57 3.16
C GLU A 165 15.44 2.65 4.23
N GLU A 166 14.21 2.28 3.89
CA GLU A 166 13.10 2.28 4.85
C GLU A 166 13.29 1.24 5.96
N ILE A 167 13.74 0.03 5.62
CA ILE A 167 14.09 -1.00 6.61
C ILE A 167 15.22 -0.53 7.54
N ASN A 168 16.23 0.16 7.02
CA ASN A 168 17.31 0.69 7.85
C ASN A 168 16.80 1.72 8.87
N LYS A 169 15.93 2.65 8.45
CA LYS A 169 15.30 3.59 9.38
C LYS A 169 14.46 2.88 10.43
N LEU A 170 13.69 1.86 10.04
CA LEU A 170 12.93 1.06 10.99
C LEU A 170 13.83 0.34 11.99
N ASN A 171 14.96 -0.22 11.55
CA ASN A 171 15.94 -0.84 12.43
C ASN A 171 16.52 0.17 13.42
N GLU A 172 16.87 1.39 12.99
CA GLU A 172 17.38 2.45 13.90
C GLU A 172 16.38 2.85 14.99
N ILE A 173 15.07 2.69 14.74
CA ILE A 173 14.01 3.03 15.69
C ILE A 173 13.74 1.89 16.68
N TYR A 174 13.78 0.64 16.20
CA TYR A 174 13.24 -0.51 16.94
C TYR A 174 14.29 -1.56 17.37
N CYS A 175 15.54 -1.49 16.90
CA CYS A 175 16.63 -2.42 17.22
C CYS A 175 17.79 -1.69 17.91
#